data_AF-A0A6P0IVY1-F1
#
_entry.id   AF-A0A6P0IVY1-F1
#
_cell.length_a   1.000
_cell.length_b   1.000
_cell.length_c   1.000
_cell.angle_alpha   90.00
_cell.angle_beta   90.00
_cell.angle_gamma   90.00
#
_symmetry.space_group_name_H-M   'P 1'
#
loop_
_entity.id
_entity.type
_entity.pdbx_description
1 polymer ?
#
loop_
_entity_poly.entity_id
_entity_poly.type
_entity_poly.pdbx_seq_one_letter_code
_entity_poly.pdbx_strand_id
1 'polypeptide(L)' 'MLHFNYSTVINAPVDIVWTFHERDDILDLLTPPWQPIQVIRREGGLGIGAVSEFRIFVGLIPLQWIAVHTEYDQ' A
#
# COMPACT_ATOMS: atom_id res chain seq x y z
N MET A 1 10.50 12.90 -14.40
CA MET A 1 9.86 12.41 -13.16
C MET A 1 10.96 12.00 -12.22
N LEU A 2 10.84 12.30 -10.93
CA LEU A 2 11.82 11.85 -9.94
C LEU A 2 11.52 10.38 -9.63
N HIS A 3 12.47 9.49 -9.85
CA HIS A 3 12.36 8.09 -9.42
C HIS A 3 13.23 7.92 -8.18
N PHE A 4 12.61 7.45 -7.10
CA PHE A 4 13.30 7.12 -5.86
C PHE A 4 13.33 5.59 -5.72
N ASN A 5 14.51 5.03 -5.44
CA ASN A 5 14.71 3.60 -5.21
C ASN A 5 15.52 3.41 -3.93
N TYR A 6 15.04 2.55 -3.04
CA TYR A 6 15.69 2.20 -1.78
C TYR A 6 15.51 0.70 -1.52
N SER A 7 16.58 0.04 -1.07
CA SER A 7 16.59 -1.38 -0.73
C SER A 7 17.08 -1.58 0.69
N THR A 8 16.48 -2.54 1.39
CA THR A 8 16.87 -2.93 2.75
C THR A 8 16.78 -4.45 2.91
N VAL A 9 17.59 -5.01 3.81
CA VAL A 9 17.56 -6.43 4.14
C VAL A 9 16.58 -6.64 5.29
N ILE A 10 15.58 -7.48 5.07
CA ILE A 10 14.67 -7.94 6.11
C ILE A 10 15.20 -9.28 6.63
N ASN A 11 15.40 -9.38 7.94
CA ASN A 11 15.87 -10.61 8.58
C ASN A 11 14.71 -11.60 8.78
N ALA A 12 14.09 -12.04 7.68
CA ALA A 12 13.02 -13.03 7.64
C ALA A 12 13.01 -13.77 6.29
N PRO A 13 12.48 -15.00 6.23
CA PRO A 13 12.25 -15.72 4.97
C PRO A 13 11.34 -14.95 4.01
N VAL A 14 11.55 -15.12 2.69
CA VAL A 14 10.81 -14.40 1.64
C VAL A 14 9.30 -14.65 1.72
N ASP A 15 8.88 -15.90 1.97
CA ASP A 15 7.48 -16.30 2.11
C ASP A 15 6.78 -15.58 3.28
N ILE A 16 7.50 -15.37 4.39
CA ILE A 16 6.99 -14.62 5.54
C ILE A 16 6.84 -13.14 5.20
N VAL A 17 7.83 -12.55 4.52
CA VAL A 17 7.76 -11.15 4.08
C VAL A 17 6.64 -10.96 3.06
N TRP A 18 6.43 -11.92 2.16
CA TRP A 18 5.35 -11.89 1.18
C TRP A 18 3.97 -11.96 1.85
N THR A 19 3.77 -12.97 2.71
CA THR A 19 2.50 -13.16 3.45
C THR A 19 2.16 -11.95 4.32
N PHE A 20 3.17 -11.25 4.84
CA PHE A 20 2.96 -9.97 5.54
C PHE A 20 2.23 -8.96 4.65
N HIS A 21 2.58 -8.85 3.37
CA HIS A 21 1.95 -7.92 2.43
C HIS A 21 0.54 -8.33 1.98
N GLU A 22 0.16 -9.59 2.19
CA GLU A 22 -1.16 -10.10 1.81
C GLU A 22 -2.24 -9.77 2.86
N ARG A 23 -1.85 -9.51 4.11
CA ARG A 23 -2.76 -9.23 5.23
C ARG A 23 -3.79 -8.16 4.91
N ASP A 24 -5.01 -8.31 5.43
CA ASP A 24 -6.11 -7.36 5.19
C ASP A 24 -5.82 -5.96 5.79
N ASP A 25 -5.10 -5.92 6.92
CA ASP A 25 -4.73 -4.69 7.65
C ASP A 25 -3.39 -4.07 7.18
N ILE A 26 -2.80 -4.59 6.09
CA ILE A 26 -1.43 -4.22 5.71
C ILE A 26 -1.25 -2.73 5.43
N LEU A 27 -2.23 -2.09 4.80
CA LEU A 27 -2.12 -0.67 4.44
C LEU A 27 -2.11 0.22 5.69
N ASP A 28 -2.80 -0.18 6.76
CA ASP A 28 -2.76 0.53 8.03
C ASP A 28 -1.40 0.36 8.72
N LEU A 29 -0.77 -0.81 8.59
CA LEU A 29 0.56 -1.08 9.14
C LEU A 29 1.70 -0.38 8.39
N LEU A 30 1.59 -0.31 7.06
CA LEU A 30 2.59 0.33 6.20
C LEU A 30 2.46 1.85 6.14
N THR A 31 1.26 2.37 6.42
CA THR A 31 1.02 3.81 6.48
C THR A 31 1.69 4.38 7.74
N PRO A 32 2.61 5.35 7.60
CA PRO A 32 3.20 5.99 8.76
C PRO A 32 2.13 6.69 9.62
N PRO A 33 2.20 6.62 10.96
CA PRO A 33 1.13 7.11 11.84
C PRO A 33 0.90 8.62 11.78
N TRP A 34 1.85 9.39 11.24
CA TRP A 34 1.72 10.83 11.03
C TRP A 34 1.16 11.20 9.65
N GLN A 35 0.97 10.24 8.75
CA GLN A 35 0.53 10.49 7.38
C GLN A 35 -0.99 10.71 7.34
N PRO A 36 -1.47 11.84 6.81
CA PRO A 36 -2.90 12.17 6.82
C PRO A 36 -3.61 11.48 5.64
N ILE A 37 -3.77 10.16 5.78
CA ILE A 37 -4.43 9.28 4.82
C ILE A 37 -5.38 8.34 5.57
N GLN A 38 -6.50 8.02 4.94
CA GLN A 38 -7.47 7.05 5.42
C GLN A 38 -7.70 6.01 4.34
N VAL A 39 -7.57 4.72 4.69
CA VAL A 39 -7.98 3.61 3.83
C VAL A 39 -9.50 3.54 3.82
N ILE A 40 -10.11 3.67 2.65
CA ILE A 40 -11.57 3.62 2.46
C ILE A 40 -12.02 2.21 2.11
N ARG A 41 -11.30 1.56 1.21
CA ARG A 41 -11.52 0.14 0.85
C ARG A 41 -10.28 -0.48 0.22
N ARG A 42 -10.20 -1.80 0.30
CA ARG A 42 -9.23 -2.64 -0.40
C ARG A 42 -9.96 -3.87 -0.93
N GLU A 43 -9.83 -4.13 -2.22
CA GLU A 43 -10.52 -5.21 -2.93
C GLU A 43 -9.54 -5.93 -3.85
N GLY A 44 -9.58 -7.27 -3.88
CA GLY A 44 -8.77 -8.09 -4.79
C GLY A 44 -7.35 -8.43 -4.32
N GLY A 45 -6.95 -8.03 -3.11
CA GLY A 45 -5.66 -8.40 -2.52
C GLY A 45 -4.47 -7.76 -3.24
N LEU A 46 -3.51 -8.58 -3.70
CA LEU A 46 -2.33 -8.13 -4.44
C LEU A 46 -2.42 -8.40 -5.95
N GLY A 47 -3.46 -9.08 -6.43
CA GLY A 47 -3.58 -9.47 -7.83
C GLY A 47 -3.68 -8.25 -8.77
N ILE A 48 -3.33 -8.45 -10.04
CA ILE A 48 -3.49 -7.43 -11.08
C ILE A 48 -4.98 -7.03 -11.16
N GLY A 49 -5.25 -5.73 -11.14
CA GLY A 49 -6.59 -5.16 -11.11
C GLY A 49 -7.19 -5.00 -9.71
N ALA A 50 -6.50 -5.47 -8.65
CA ALA A 50 -6.88 -5.15 -7.28
C ALA A 50 -6.88 -3.62 -7.07
N VAL A 51 -7.84 -3.14 -6.26
CA VAL A 51 -8.08 -1.71 -6.05
C VAL A 51 -7.95 -1.38 -4.57
N SER A 52 -7.19 -0.33 -4.28
CA SER A 52 -7.16 0.31 -2.96
C SER A 52 -7.60 1.75 -3.09
N GLU A 53 -8.64 2.13 -2.35
CA GLU A 53 -9.15 3.49 -2.33
C GLU A 53 -8.76 4.17 -1.03
N PHE A 54 -8.25 5.39 -1.16
CA PHE A 54 -7.81 6.22 -0.07
C PHE A 54 -8.47 7.59 -0.11
N ARG A 55 -8.62 8.18 1.08
CA ARG A 55 -8.82 9.62 1.24
C ARG A 55 -7.52 10.21 1.77
N ILE A 56 -6.89 11.07 0.98
CA ILE A 56 -5.70 11.84 1.39
C ILE A 56 -6.11 13.26 1.74
N PHE A 57 -5.44 13.87 2.71
CA PHE A 57 -5.68 15.27 3.06
C PHE A 57 -4.49 16.14 2.65
N VAL A 58 -4.70 16.99 1.65
CA VAL A 58 -3.72 18.00 1.24
C VAL A 58 -4.08 19.30 1.94
N GLY A 59 -3.46 19.52 3.11
CA GLY A 59 -3.93 20.54 4.03
C GLY A 59 -5.35 20.21 4.51
N LEU A 60 -6.29 21.14 4.35
CA LEU A 60 -7.69 20.95 4.75
C LEU A 60 -8.57 20.32 3.65
N ILE A 61 -8.01 20.02 2.48
CA ILE A 61 -8.78 19.54 1.32
C ILE A 61 -8.68 18.00 1.27
N PRO A 62 -9.80 17.27 1.41
CA PRO A 62 -9.82 15.83 1.19
C PRO A 62 -9.83 15.52 -0.32
N LEU A 63 -8.93 14.65 -0.77
CA LEU A 63 -8.88 14.14 -2.14
C LEU A 63 -9.06 12.62 -2.14
N GLN A 64 -9.73 12.12 -3.17
CA GLN A 64 -9.87 10.69 -3.42
C GLN A 64 -8.68 10.20 -4.25
N TRP A 65 -8.08 9.09 -3.83
CA TRP A 65 -7.03 8.42 -4.58
C TRP A 65 -7.40 6.95 -4.77
N ILE A 66 -7.45 6.51 -6.02
CA ILE A 66 -7.74 5.12 -6.40
C ILE A 66 -6.43 4.53 -6.95
N ALA A 67 -5.83 3.62 -6.20
CA ALA A 67 -4.66 2.86 -6.62
C ALA A 67 -5.09 1.53 -7.22
N VAL A 68 -4.51 1.15 -8.35
CA VAL A 68 -4.77 -0.12 -9.05
C VAL A 68 -3.47 -0.88 -9.18
N HIS A 69 -3.47 -2.15 -8.79
CA HIS A 69 -2.32 -3.04 -9.01
C HIS A 69 -2.17 -3.36 -10.49
N THR A 70 -0.99 -3.08 -11.05
CA THR A 70 -0.70 -3.27 -12.48
C THR A 70 0.21 -4.46 -12.76
N GLU A 71 1.01 -4.88 -11.78
CA GLU A 71 2.00 -5.95 -11.90
C GLU A 71 1.95 -6.83 -10.64
N TYR A 72 2.21 -8.12 -10.84
CA TYR A 72 2.26 -9.13 -9.79
C TYR A 72 3.26 -10.21 -10.21
N ASP A 73 4.31 -10.39 -9.41
CA ASP A 73 5.32 -11.44 -9.56
C ASP A 73 5.65 -11.96 -8.16
N GLN A 74 5.49 -13.27 -7.96
CA GLN A 74 5.61 -13.93 -6.66
C GLN A 74 6.90 -14.76 -6.59
#